data_AF-A0A0M2JV79-F1
#
_entry.id   AF-A0A0M2JV79-F1
#
_cell.length_a   1.000
_cell.length_b   1.000
_cell.length_c   1.000
_cell.angle_alpha   90.00
_cell.angle_beta   90.00
_cell.angle_gamma   90.00
#
_symmetry.space_group_name_H-M   'P 1'
#
loop_
_entity.id
_entity.type
_entity.pdbx_description
1 polymer ?
#
loop_
_entity_poly.entity_id
_entity_poly.type
_entity_poly.pdbx_seq_one_letter_code
_entity_poly.pdbx_strand_id
1 'polypeptide(L)'
;RWARRKPEAAARLEAARAAINELAQQVSVPPENLLAPEIVRRLCWDWVATNDTAAAVEAFLGTTAARRWQRELTAPVLTAALESAPGD
;
A
#
# COMPACT_ATOMS: atom_id res chain seq x y z
N ARG A 1 10.02 -8.11 -14.42
CA ARG A 1 11.29 -7.33 -14.39
C ARG A 1 11.23 -6.22 -13.31
N TRP A 2 10.88 -6.59 -12.08
CA TRP A 2 10.67 -5.67 -10.94
C TRP A 2 11.49 -6.18 -9.73
N ALA A 3 11.28 -7.45 -9.36
CA ALA A 3 12.09 -8.18 -8.37
C ALA A 3 13.61 -8.22 -8.66
N ARG A 4 14.00 -8.19 -9.95
CA ARG A 4 15.42 -8.12 -10.35
C ARG A 4 16.08 -6.75 -10.15
N ARG A 5 15.29 -5.68 -9.95
CA ARG A 5 15.80 -4.30 -9.79
C ARG A 5 15.72 -3.79 -8.35
N LYS A 6 14.69 -4.20 -7.59
CA LYS A 6 14.52 -3.82 -6.19
C LYS A 6 13.72 -4.91 -5.45
N PRO A 7 14.38 -5.92 -4.84
CA PRO A 7 13.71 -7.04 -4.21
C PRO A 7 12.86 -6.63 -3.00
N GLU A 8 13.28 -5.63 -2.20
CA GLU A 8 12.46 -5.17 -1.06
C GLU A 8 11.15 -4.53 -1.54
N ALA A 9 11.17 -3.78 -2.66
CA ALA A 9 9.95 -3.20 -3.22
C ALA A 9 8.97 -4.27 -3.71
N ALA A 10 9.48 -5.42 -4.19
CA ALA A 10 8.63 -6.55 -4.53
C ALA A 10 8.01 -7.18 -3.27
N ALA A 11 8.78 -7.36 -2.20
CA ALA A 11 8.27 -7.87 -0.92
C ALA A 11 7.18 -6.95 -0.33
N ARG A 12 7.41 -5.62 -0.34
CA ARG A 12 6.42 -4.62 0.06
C ARG A 12 5.15 -4.70 -0.78
N LEU A 13 5.27 -4.83 -2.10
CA LEU A 13 4.10 -4.95 -2.96
C LEU A 13 3.28 -6.20 -2.66
N GLU A 14 3.93 -7.35 -2.47
CA GLU A 14 3.20 -8.58 -2.14
C GLU A 14 2.45 -8.44 -0.80
N ALA A 15 3.11 -7.88 0.23
CA ALA A 15 2.47 -7.60 1.52
C ALA A 15 1.28 -6.63 1.38
N ALA A 16 1.47 -5.51 0.69
CA ALA A 16 0.43 -4.50 0.49
C ALA A 16 -0.75 -5.04 -0.32
N ARG A 17 -0.50 -5.84 -1.37
CA ARG A 17 -1.56 -6.48 -2.15
C ARG A 17 -2.33 -7.50 -1.33
N ALA A 18 -1.66 -8.30 -0.50
CA ALA A 18 -2.34 -9.23 0.39
C ALA A 18 -3.28 -8.49 1.35
N ALA A 19 -2.79 -7.42 1.99
CA ALA A 19 -3.58 -6.62 2.92
C ALA A 19 -4.81 -5.95 2.27
N ILE A 20 -4.66 -5.39 1.06
CA ILE A 20 -5.80 -4.82 0.32
C ILE A 20 -6.82 -5.89 -0.07
N ASN A 21 -6.37 -7.08 -0.50
CA ASN A 21 -7.28 -8.19 -0.84
C ASN A 21 -8.06 -8.68 0.39
N GLU A 22 -7.40 -8.79 1.54
CA GLU A 22 -8.06 -9.18 2.79
C GLU A 22 -9.13 -8.14 3.20
N LEU A 23 -8.78 -6.85 3.18
CA LEU A 23 -9.72 -5.77 3.45
C LEU A 23 -10.91 -5.79 2.48
N ALA A 24 -10.64 -6.02 1.19
CA ALA A 24 -11.65 -6.14 0.14
C ALA A 24 -12.65 -7.28 0.43
N GLN A 25 -12.16 -8.42 0.94
CA GLN A 25 -13.02 -9.52 1.38
C GLN A 25 -13.86 -9.12 2.60
N GLN A 26 -13.26 -8.47 3.60
CA GLN A 26 -13.96 -8.03 4.82
C GLN A 26 -15.12 -7.07 4.50
N VAL A 27 -14.90 -6.14 3.56
CA VAL A 27 -15.91 -5.15 3.17
C VAL A 27 -16.73 -5.56 1.93
N SER A 28 -16.52 -6.77 1.42
CA SER A 28 -17.27 -7.38 0.29
C SER A 28 -17.31 -6.53 -0.99
N VAL A 29 -16.16 -5.98 -1.39
CA VAL A 29 -16.00 -5.26 -2.68
C VAL A 29 -14.78 -5.76 -3.45
N PRO A 30 -14.70 -5.56 -4.77
CA PRO A 30 -13.48 -5.76 -5.52
C PRO A 30 -12.32 -4.89 -4.97
N PRO A 31 -11.09 -5.41 -4.86
CA PRO A 31 -9.95 -4.66 -4.32
C PRO A 31 -9.63 -3.39 -5.11
N GLU A 32 -9.86 -3.38 -6.43
CA GLU A 32 -9.71 -2.20 -7.27
C GLU A 32 -10.71 -1.07 -6.95
N ASN A 33 -11.84 -1.41 -6.32
CA ASN A 33 -12.79 -0.41 -5.82
C ASN A 33 -12.31 0.23 -4.51
N LEU A 34 -11.42 -0.44 -3.75
CA LEU A 34 -10.77 0.16 -2.59
C LEU A 34 -9.60 1.04 -3.01
N LEU A 35 -8.69 0.50 -3.84
CA LEU A 35 -7.53 1.23 -4.29
C LEU A 35 -7.03 0.70 -5.64
N ALA A 36 -6.74 1.61 -6.57
CA ALA A 36 -6.24 1.22 -7.88
C ALA A 36 -4.89 0.47 -7.75
N PRO A 37 -4.69 -0.66 -8.45
CA PRO A 37 -3.44 -1.44 -8.35
C PRO A 37 -2.17 -0.64 -8.64
N GLU A 38 -2.25 0.35 -9.53
CA GLU A 38 -1.15 1.26 -9.87
C GLU A 38 -0.73 2.14 -8.70
N ILE A 39 -1.68 2.56 -7.84
CA ILE A 39 -1.39 3.36 -6.64
C ILE A 39 -0.54 2.53 -5.67
N VAL A 40 -0.95 1.27 -5.40
CA VAL A 40 -0.20 0.35 -4.52
C VAL A 40 1.19 0.09 -5.10
N ARG A 41 1.28 -0.14 -6.42
CA ARG A 41 2.54 -0.35 -7.12
C ARG A 41 3.52 0.81 -6.93
N ARG A 42 3.02 2.04 -7.12
CA ARG A 42 3.83 3.26 -6.99
C ARG A 42 4.27 3.48 -5.54
N LEU A 43 3.36 3.31 -4.57
CA LEU A 43 3.68 3.40 -3.14
C LEU A 43 4.87 2.52 -2.78
N CYS A 44 4.83 1.23 -3.15
CA CYS A 44 5.89 0.28 -2.77
C CYS A 44 7.22 0.52 -3.51
N TRP A 45 7.16 1.06 -4.73
CA TRP A 45 8.34 1.36 -5.55
C TRP A 45 9.11 2.57 -5.05
N ASP A 46 8.40 3.68 -4.85
CA ASP A 46 8.94 4.97 -4.39
C ASP A 46 9.15 5.00 -2.87
N TRP A 47 8.84 3.91 -2.16
CA TRP A 47 8.95 3.84 -0.71
C TRP A 47 10.36 4.16 -0.21
N VAL A 48 10.41 5.04 0.78
CA VAL A 48 11.60 5.40 1.57
C VAL A 48 11.23 5.15 3.03
N ALA A 49 12.08 4.42 3.75
CA ALA A 49 11.87 4.14 5.16
C ALA A 49 11.77 5.44 5.96
N THR A 50 10.85 5.47 6.93
CA THR A 50 10.52 6.64 7.74
C THR A 50 10.15 6.20 9.15
N ASN A 51 10.32 7.09 10.12
CA ASN A 51 9.91 6.85 11.50
C ASN A 51 8.39 6.96 11.71
N ASP A 52 7.66 7.54 10.76
CA ASP A 52 6.20 7.68 10.79
C ASP A 52 5.61 7.13 9.48
N THR A 53 5.42 5.81 9.44
CA THR A 53 4.87 5.10 8.28
C THR A 53 3.45 5.56 7.99
N ALA A 54 2.62 5.71 9.03
CA ALA A 54 1.22 6.10 8.90
C ALA A 54 1.07 7.47 8.22
N ALA A 55 1.83 8.47 8.69
CA ALA A 55 1.82 9.81 8.09
C ALA A 55 2.32 9.79 6.64
N ALA A 56 3.35 8.99 6.32
CA ALA A 56 3.86 8.87 4.96
C ALA A 56 2.86 8.20 4.00
N VAL A 57 2.15 7.16 4.45
CA VAL A 57 1.09 6.51 3.67
C VAL A 57 -0.06 7.48 3.42
N GLU A 58 -0.54 8.18 4.45
CA GLU A 58 -1.61 9.17 4.32
C GLU A 58 -1.23 10.32 3.38
N ALA A 59 0.00 10.86 3.53
CA ALA A 59 0.52 11.90 2.67
C ALA A 59 0.56 11.43 1.21
N PHE A 60 1.10 10.23 0.94
CA PHE A 60 1.12 9.66 -0.39
C PHE A 60 -0.29 9.50 -0.96
N LEU A 61 -1.21 8.88 -0.23
CA LEU A 61 -2.58 8.66 -0.69
C LEU A 61 -3.32 9.98 -0.96
N GLY A 62 -3.04 11.02 -0.17
CA GLY A 62 -3.55 12.38 -0.38
C GLY A 62 -3.12 13.03 -1.71
N THR A 63 -2.04 12.55 -2.33
CA THR A 63 -1.60 13.00 -3.68
C THR A 63 -2.28 12.22 -4.83
N THR A 64 -3.10 11.22 -4.51
CA THR A 64 -3.74 10.36 -5.51
C THR A 64 -5.21 10.73 -5.72
N ALA A 65 -5.87 10.07 -6.67
CA ALA A 65 -7.30 10.19 -6.87
C ALA A 65 -8.15 9.41 -5.85
N ALA A 66 -7.54 8.76 -4.84
CA ALA A 66 -8.25 8.00 -3.83
C ALA A 66 -9.17 8.90 -2.98
N ARG A 67 -10.45 8.57 -2.96
CA ARG A 67 -11.47 9.27 -2.18
C ARG A 67 -11.19 9.14 -0.69
N ARG A 68 -11.70 10.07 0.11
CA ARG A 68 -11.51 10.09 1.57
C ARG A 68 -11.81 8.74 2.24
N TRP A 69 -12.97 8.14 1.95
CA TRP A 69 -13.34 6.84 2.52
C TRP A 69 -12.41 5.70 2.09
N GLN A 70 -11.86 5.74 0.87
CA GLN A 70 -10.88 4.76 0.40
C GLN A 70 -9.59 4.88 1.19
N ARG A 71 -9.13 6.12 1.44
CA ARG A 71 -7.92 6.39 2.24
C ARG A 71 -8.10 5.96 3.69
N GLU A 72 -9.22 6.34 4.30
CA GLU A 72 -9.56 5.96 5.68
C GLU A 72 -9.58 4.42 5.88
N LEU A 73 -10.04 3.65 4.88
CA LEU A 73 -10.01 2.19 4.94
C LEU A 73 -8.63 1.59 4.63
N THR A 74 -7.94 2.11 3.63
CA THR A 74 -6.71 1.48 3.10
C THR A 74 -5.42 1.92 3.77
N ALA A 75 -5.35 3.15 4.31
CA ALA A 75 -4.15 3.66 4.96
C ALA A 75 -3.67 2.79 6.15
N PRO A 76 -4.55 2.32 7.06
CA PRO A 76 -4.12 1.50 8.20
C PRO A 76 -3.54 0.15 7.77
N VAL A 77 -4.17 -0.53 6.81
CA VAL A 77 -3.72 -1.86 6.35
C VAL A 77 -2.43 -1.76 5.52
N LEU A 78 -2.26 -0.67 4.75
CA LEU A 78 -1.02 -0.41 4.01
C LEU A 78 0.13 -0.05 4.95
N THR A 79 -0.15 0.71 6.02
CA THR A 79 0.83 1.04 7.06
C THR A 79 1.37 -0.23 7.69
N ALA A 80 0.49 -1.10 8.20
CA ALA A 80 0.89 -2.38 8.81
C ALA A 80 1.68 -3.28 7.83
N ALA A 81 1.27 -3.32 6.56
CA ALA A 81 1.97 -4.09 5.53
C ALA A 81 3.39 -3.56 5.26
N LEU A 82 3.59 -2.25 5.28
CA LEU A 82 4.89 -1.61 5.04
C LEU A 82 5.83 -1.70 6.25
N GLU A 83 5.29 -1.69 7.48
CA GLU A 83 6.06 -1.93 8.71
C GLU A 83 6.50 -3.38 8.86
N SER A 84 5.68 -4.31 8.39
CA SER A 84 5.97 -5.76 8.45
C SER A 84 6.87 -6.24 7.32
N ALA A 85 6.94 -5.49 6.22
CA ALA A 85 7.83 -5.80 5.11
C ALA A 85 9.28 -5.50 5.51
N PRO A 86 10.26 -6.30 5.04
CA PRO A 86 11.66 -6.02 5.32
C PRO A 86 12.03 -4.61 4.83
N GLY A 87 12.60 -3.82 5.74
CA GLY A 87 13.26 -2.56 5.42
C GLY A 87 14.53 -2.81 4.61
N ASP A 88 14.92 -1.83 3.81
CA ASP A 88 16.28 -1.76 3.22
C ASP A 88 17.34 -1.66 4.34
#